data_AF-A0A218Q627-F1
#
_entry.id   AF-A0A218Q627-F1
#
_cell.length_a   1.000
_cell.length_b   1.000
_cell.length_c   1.000
_cell.angle_alpha   90.00
_cell.angle_beta   90.00
_cell.angle_gamma   90.00
#
_symmetry.space_group_name_H-M   'P 1'
#
loop_
_entity.id
_entity.type
_entity.pdbx_description
1 polymer ?
#
loop_
_entity_poly.entity_id
_entity_poly.type
_entity_poly.pdbx_seq_one_letter_code
_entity_poly.pdbx_strand_id
1 'polypeptide(L)'
;MIEYTIENPDNPEEQIKYRLITSLLDIVKFPAQLLACEYHQRWEVENTIDELKVHLLGRKTHIRSQKPREVVQEIYGLLLGHWAIRSLIFEAATSAEVSPLRLSFTGTLRVVRRVLPKFQRLPPQELPFF
;
A
#
# COMPACT_ATOMS: atom_id res chain seq x y z
N MET A 1 -21.15 4.47 -18.84
CA MET A 1 -21.00 3.10 -18.30
C MET A 1 -20.07 2.35 -19.23
N ILE A 2 -19.07 1.67 -18.69
CA ILE A 2 -18.10 0.87 -19.45
C ILE A 2 -18.33 -0.60 -19.06
N GLU A 3 -18.52 -1.49 -20.03
CA GLU A 3 -18.60 -2.93 -19.83
C GLU A 3 -17.31 -3.58 -20.36
N TYR A 4 -16.71 -4.48 -19.58
CA TYR A 4 -15.49 -5.18 -19.98
C TYR A 4 -15.40 -6.56 -19.32
N THR A 5 -14.57 -7.42 -19.88
CA THR A 5 -14.23 -8.74 -19.32
C THR A 5 -12.75 -8.77 -18.98
N ILE A 6 -12.38 -9.56 -17.96
CA ILE A 6 -10.99 -9.84 -17.64
C ILE A 6 -10.75 -11.32 -17.98
N GLU A 7 -9.69 -11.59 -18.74
CA GLU A 7 -9.28 -12.96 -19.01
C GLU A 7 -8.72 -13.57 -17.73
N ASN A 8 -9.26 -14.71 -17.30
CA ASN A 8 -8.73 -15.47 -16.18
C ASN A 8 -7.72 -16.52 -16.71
N PRO A 9 -6.41 -16.40 -16.42
CA PRO A 9 -5.41 -17.34 -16.89
C PRO A 9 -5.63 -18.77 -16.38
N ASP A 10 -6.21 -18.92 -15.19
CA ASP A 10 -6.46 -20.21 -14.54
C ASP A 10 -7.76 -20.87 -15.04
N ASN A 11 -8.68 -20.07 -15.62
CA ASN A 11 -9.93 -20.56 -16.19
C ASN A 11 -10.37 -19.73 -17.41
N PRO A 12 -9.83 -20.01 -18.61
CA PRO A 12 -10.06 -19.19 -19.81
C PRO A 12 -11.52 -19.15 -20.29
N GLU A 13 -12.34 -20.13 -19.90
CA GLU A 13 -13.76 -20.18 -20.25
C GLU A 13 -14.63 -19.26 -19.35
N GLU A 14 -14.06 -18.79 -18.23
CA GLU A 14 -14.76 -17.92 -17.29
C GLU A 14 -14.83 -16.47 -17.80
N GLN A 15 -16.01 -16.07 -18.27
CA GLN A 15 -16.26 -14.69 -18.72
C GLN A 15 -17.04 -13.89 -17.67
N ILE A 16 -16.33 -13.39 -16.66
CA ILE A 16 -16.92 -12.43 -15.72
C ILE A 16 -17.01 -11.06 -16.39
N LYS A 17 -18.25 -10.57 -16.55
CA LYS A 17 -18.51 -9.21 -17.07
C LYS A 17 -18.51 -8.21 -15.92
N TYR A 18 -17.66 -7.19 -16.05
CA TYR A 18 -17.58 -6.06 -15.12
C TYR A 18 -18.26 -4.83 -15.71
N ARG A 19 -18.84 -4.00 -14.82
CA ARG A 19 -19.44 -2.71 -15.17
C ARG A 19 -18.78 -1.61 -14.35
N LEU A 20 -18.19 -0.64 -15.04
CA LEU A 20 -17.63 0.57 -14.44
C LEU A 20 -18.53 1.76 -14.72
N ILE A 21 -18.95 2.44 -13.65
CA ILE A 21 -19.64 3.72 -13.70
C ILE A 21 -18.64 4.79 -13.28
N THR A 22 -18.50 5.84 -14.08
CA THR A 22 -17.52 6.91 -13.89
C THR A 22 -18.15 8.26 -14.22
N SER A 23 -17.71 9.30 -13.52
CA SER A 23 -18.02 10.70 -13.81
C SER A 23 -17.02 11.35 -14.78
N LEU A 24 -16.00 10.61 -15.22
CA LEU A 24 -15.05 11.04 -16.23
C LEU A 24 -15.66 10.85 -17.62
N LEU A 25 -16.16 11.95 -18.21
CA LEU A 25 -16.96 11.91 -19.46
C LEU A 25 -16.17 12.22 -20.74
N ASP A 26 -14.95 12.77 -20.61
CA ASP A 26 -14.11 13.11 -21.76
C ASP A 26 -13.42 11.85 -22.30
N ILE A 27 -13.93 11.31 -23.40
CA ILE A 27 -13.44 10.06 -23.99
C ILE A 27 -12.03 10.19 -24.60
N VAL A 28 -11.62 11.40 -25.01
CA VAL A 28 -10.29 11.64 -25.58
C VAL A 28 -9.24 11.62 -24.47
N LYS A 29 -9.56 12.22 -23.31
CA LYS A 29 -8.67 12.21 -22.14
C LYS A 29 -8.73 10.91 -21.33
N PHE A 30 -9.89 10.27 -21.28
CA PHE A 30 -10.13 9.08 -20.47
C PHE A 30 -10.76 7.94 -21.30
N PRO A 31 -9.97 7.27 -22.17
CA PRO A 31 -10.46 6.15 -22.94
C PRO A 31 -10.96 5.01 -22.05
N ALA A 32 -11.99 4.28 -22.52
CA ALA A 32 -12.64 3.22 -21.74
C ALA A 32 -11.66 2.11 -21.29
N GLN A 33 -10.72 1.73 -22.15
CA GLN A 33 -9.70 0.71 -21.83
C GLN A 33 -8.77 1.19 -20.70
N LEU A 34 -8.30 2.44 -20.76
CA LEU A 34 -7.50 3.04 -19.70
C LEU A 34 -8.25 2.98 -18.37
N LEU A 35 -9.50 3.42 -18.36
CA LEU A 35 -10.32 3.41 -17.15
C LEU A 35 -10.58 2.00 -16.60
N ALA A 36 -10.76 1.00 -17.48
CA ALA A 36 -10.90 -0.39 -17.06
C ALA A 36 -9.62 -0.93 -16.42
N CYS A 37 -8.44 -0.65 -17.01
CA CYS A 37 -7.14 -1.03 -16.46
C CYS A 37 -6.84 -0.32 -15.13
N GLU A 38 -7.06 0.99 -15.05
CA GLU A 38 -6.84 1.77 -13.81
C GLU A 38 -7.81 1.37 -12.70
N TYR A 39 -9.06 1.05 -13.04
CA TYR A 39 -10.01 0.56 -12.05
C TYR A 39 -9.60 -0.80 -11.49
N HIS A 40 -8.91 -1.63 -12.27
CA HIS A 40 -8.33 -2.87 -11.77
C HIS A 40 -7.20 -2.61 -10.76
N GLN A 41 -6.41 -1.55 -10.94
CA GLN A 41 -5.41 -1.15 -9.94
C GLN A 41 -6.03 -0.75 -8.58
N ARG A 42 -7.35 -0.54 -8.49
CA ARG A 42 -8.04 -0.36 -7.21
C ARG A 42 -7.80 -1.53 -6.25
N TRP A 43 -7.55 -2.75 -6.76
CA TRP A 43 -7.19 -3.89 -5.90
C TRP A 43 -5.96 -3.61 -5.02
N GLU A 44 -5.06 -2.71 -5.44
CA GLU A 44 -3.93 -2.28 -4.60
C GLU A 44 -4.35 -1.62 -3.28
N VAL A 45 -5.56 -1.08 -3.19
CA VAL A 45 -6.10 -0.58 -1.93
C VAL A 45 -6.30 -1.70 -0.91
N GLU A 46 -6.67 -2.90 -1.38
CA GLU A 46 -6.86 -4.06 -0.52
C GLU A 46 -5.52 -4.52 0.05
N ASN A 47 -4.48 -4.56 -0.78
CA ASN A 47 -3.09 -4.78 -0.34
C ASN A 47 -2.67 -3.75 0.72
N THR A 48 -2.97 -2.47 0.49
CA THR A 48 -2.64 -1.39 1.44
C THR A 48 -3.36 -1.57 2.78
N ILE A 49 -4.64 -1.97 2.75
CA ILE A 49 -5.42 -2.25 3.95
C ILE A 49 -4.87 -3.47 4.69
N ASP A 50 -4.49 -4.52 3.98
CA ASP A 50 -3.89 -5.74 4.55
C ASP A 50 -2.53 -5.45 5.21
N GLU A 51 -1.68 -4.66 4.55
CA GLU A 51 -0.41 -4.20 5.10
C GLU A 51 -0.58 -3.49 6.44
N LEU A 52 -1.55 -2.59 6.53
CA LEU A 52 -1.84 -1.85 7.75
C LEU A 52 -2.40 -2.76 8.86
N LYS A 53 -3.44 -3.54 8.54
CA LYS A 53 -4.20 -4.32 9.52
C LYS A 53 -3.46 -5.56 10.00
N VAL A 54 -2.80 -6.26 9.09
CA VAL A 54 -2.22 -7.58 9.36
C VAL A 54 -0.71 -7.47 9.57
N HIS A 55 0.00 -6.87 8.63
CA HIS A 55 1.46 -6.96 8.60
C HIS A 55 2.18 -5.97 9.50
N LEU A 56 1.80 -4.69 9.45
CA LEU A 56 2.43 -3.65 10.25
C LEU A 56 2.15 -3.86 11.74
N LEU A 57 0.89 -4.15 12.05
CA LEU A 57 0.39 -4.30 13.41
C LEU A 57 1.05 -5.50 14.11
N GLY A 58 1.16 -6.64 13.43
CA GLY A 58 2.01 -7.77 13.83
C GLY A 58 1.77 -8.32 15.24
N ARG A 59 0.63 -8.01 15.86
CA ARG A 59 0.28 -8.33 17.26
C ARG A 59 -1.11 -8.96 17.31
N LYS A 60 -1.32 -9.88 18.26
CA LYS A 60 -2.64 -10.49 18.53
C LYS A 60 -3.68 -9.48 19.02
N THR A 61 -3.27 -8.40 19.69
CA THR A 61 -4.18 -7.38 20.24
C THR A 61 -4.02 -6.09 19.43
N HIS A 62 -5.08 -5.69 18.73
CA HIS A 62 -4.99 -4.64 17.71
C HIS A 62 -4.88 -3.21 18.28
N ILE A 63 -5.64 -2.89 19.32
CA ILE A 63 -5.65 -1.57 19.97
C ILE A 63 -5.70 -1.78 21.48
N ARG A 64 -4.87 -1.07 22.23
CA ARG A 64 -4.69 -1.31 23.67
C ARG A 64 -5.52 -0.38 24.55
N SER A 65 -5.73 0.86 24.13
CA SER A 65 -6.52 1.81 24.90
C SER A 65 -8.00 1.47 24.87
N GLN A 66 -8.66 1.73 25.99
CA GLN A 66 -10.11 1.62 26.17
C GLN A 66 -10.79 3.00 26.16
N LYS A 67 -10.06 4.09 25.86
CA LYS A 67 -10.62 5.44 25.75
C LYS A 67 -10.75 5.84 24.28
N PRO A 68 -11.93 6.31 23.81
CA PRO A 68 -12.16 6.60 22.39
C PRO A 68 -11.13 7.52 21.74
N ARG A 69 -10.69 8.57 22.46
CA ARG A 69 -9.67 9.50 21.95
C ARG A 69 -8.30 8.85 21.75
N GLU A 70 -7.87 8.02 22.71
CA GLU A 70 -6.57 7.35 22.65
C GLU A 70 -6.59 6.22 21.62
N VAL A 71 -7.73 5.57 21.40
CA VAL A 71 -7.94 4.62 20.28
C VAL A 71 -7.66 5.29 18.94
N VAL A 72 -8.23 6.48 18.71
CA VAL A 72 -7.98 7.26 17.48
C VAL A 72 -6.50 7.62 17.36
N GLN A 73 -5.85 8.01 18.46
CA GLN A 73 -4.41 8.29 18.48
C GLN A 73 -3.57 7.07 18.11
N GLU A 74 -3.90 5.88 18.62
CA GLU A 74 -3.20 4.63 18.26
C GLU A 74 -3.33 4.34 16.75
N ILE A 75 -4.52 4.54 16.17
CA ILE A 75 -4.74 4.40 14.73
C ILE A 75 -3.87 5.37 13.94
N TYR A 76 -3.78 6.64 14.35
CA TYR A 76 -2.88 7.60 13.70
C TYR A 76 -1.40 7.17 13.79
N GLY A 77 -0.97 6.61 14.91
CA GLY A 77 0.37 6.05 15.05
C GLY A 77 0.64 4.91 14.05
N LEU A 78 -0.34 4.04 13.82
CA LEU A 78 -0.25 2.98 12.82
C LEU A 78 -0.19 3.52 11.39
N LEU A 79 -1.02 4.52 11.07
CA LEU A 79 -1.01 5.17 9.75
C LEU A 79 0.34 5.83 9.47
N LEU A 80 0.91 6.53 10.45
CA LEU A 80 2.24 7.13 10.35
C LEU A 80 3.33 6.07 10.15
N GLY A 81 3.25 4.95 10.87
CA GLY A 81 4.16 3.83 10.69
C GLY A 81 4.08 3.21 9.28
N HIS A 82 2.87 3.04 8.75
CA HIS A 82 2.67 2.54 7.38
C HIS A 82 3.25 3.52 6.35
N TRP A 83 2.93 4.80 6.49
CA TRP A 83 3.43 5.86 5.62
C TRP A 83 4.96 5.93 5.62
N ALA A 84 5.61 5.81 6.77
CA ALA A 84 7.07 5.83 6.86
C ALA A 84 7.73 4.68 6.07
N ILE A 85 7.18 3.46 6.18
CA ILE A 85 7.67 2.31 5.43
C ILE A 85 7.41 2.49 3.92
N ARG A 86 6.22 2.96 3.53
CA ARG A 86 5.89 3.20 2.11
C ARG A 86 6.73 4.32 1.50
N SER A 87 7.06 5.35 2.27
CA SER A 87 7.94 6.44 1.82
C SER A 87 9.36 5.93 1.57
N LEU A 88 9.89 5.10 2.47
CA LEU A 88 11.19 4.45 2.27
C LEU A 88 11.21 3.53 1.03
N ILE A 89 10.14 2.75 0.82
CA ILE A 89 9.97 1.93 -0.39
C ILE A 89 9.99 2.80 -1.64
N PHE A 90 9.25 3.91 -1.62
CA PHE A 90 9.18 4.84 -2.74
C PHE A 90 10.55 5.43 -3.07
N GLU A 91 11.29 5.88 -2.06
CA GLU A 91 12.65 6.42 -2.22
C GLU A 91 13.63 5.36 -2.78
N ALA A 92 13.61 4.15 -2.22
CA ALA A 92 14.45 3.05 -2.69
C ALA A 92 14.11 2.61 -4.13
N ALA A 93 12.83 2.52 -4.46
CA ALA A 93 12.36 2.17 -5.80
C ALA A 93 12.73 3.26 -6.83
N THR A 94 12.57 4.54 -6.44
CA THR A 94 12.98 5.69 -7.27
C THR A 94 14.47 5.65 -7.55
N SER A 95 15.29 5.40 -6.53
CA SER A 95 16.75 5.30 -6.67
C SER A 95 17.20 4.12 -7.55
N ALA A 96 16.38 3.07 -7.62
CA ALA A 96 16.64 1.88 -8.43
C ALA A 96 15.90 1.88 -9.78
N GLU A 97 15.20 2.97 -10.14
CA GLU A 97 14.40 3.10 -11.36
C GLU A 97 13.38 1.97 -11.59
N VAL A 98 12.79 1.45 -10.50
CA VAL A 98 11.73 0.43 -10.55
C VAL A 98 10.42 0.96 -9.98
N SER A 99 9.30 0.36 -10.38
CA SER A 99 8.01 0.67 -9.76
C SER A 99 8.02 0.34 -8.26
N PRO A 100 7.57 1.25 -7.37
CA PRO A 100 7.43 0.98 -5.93
C PRO A 100 6.55 -0.23 -5.61
N LEU A 101 5.60 -0.56 -6.49
CA LEU A 101 4.72 -1.74 -6.33
C LEU A 101 5.47 -3.06 -6.50
N ARG A 102 6.69 -3.05 -7.04
CA ARG A 102 7.53 -4.27 -7.14
C ARG A 102 8.27 -4.60 -5.85
N LEU A 103 8.31 -3.66 -4.89
CA LEU A 103 9.00 -3.88 -3.62
C LEU A 103 8.02 -4.36 -2.56
N SER A 104 8.40 -5.44 -1.87
CA SER A 104 7.58 -6.04 -0.82
C SER A 104 7.54 -5.16 0.43
N PHE A 105 6.33 -4.81 0.88
CA PHE A 105 6.13 -4.11 2.15
C PHE A 105 6.61 -4.93 3.34
N THR A 106 6.25 -6.21 3.41
CA THR A 106 6.65 -7.10 4.52
C THR A 106 8.16 -7.34 4.52
N GLY A 107 8.78 -7.47 3.35
CA GLY A 107 10.23 -7.53 3.19
C GLY A 107 10.90 -6.28 3.75
N THR A 108 10.44 -5.09 3.35
CA THR A 108 10.98 -3.81 3.82
C THR A 108 10.80 -3.62 5.32
N LEU A 109 9.60 -3.93 5.85
CA LEU A 109 9.32 -3.89 7.28
C LEU A 109 10.28 -4.79 8.08
N ARG A 110 10.61 -5.98 7.56
CA ARG A 110 11.58 -6.89 8.18
C ARG A 110 13.00 -6.32 8.17
N VAL A 111 13.41 -5.68 7.08
CA VAL A 111 14.70 -4.97 6.99
C VAL A 111 14.75 -3.85 8.01
N VAL A 112 13.76 -2.95 8.04
CA VAL A 112 13.68 -1.84 8.99
C VAL A 112 13.76 -2.34 10.42
N ARG A 113 12.95 -3.34 10.80
CA ARG A 113 12.99 -3.94 12.15
C ARG A 113 14.35 -4.53 12.52
N ARG A 114 15.13 -5.03 11.56
CA ARG A 114 16.49 -5.56 11.79
C ARG A 114 17.51 -4.44 12.00
N VAL A 115 17.37 -3.30 11.33
CA VAL A 115 18.35 -2.19 11.42
C VAL A 115 18.02 -1.23 12.57
N LEU A 116 16.75 -1.09 12.96
CA LEU A 116 16.31 -0.15 13.99
C LEU A 116 17.07 -0.24 15.33
N PRO A 117 17.40 -1.43 15.88
CA PRO A 117 18.24 -1.53 17.09
C PRO A 117 19.66 -0.98 16.92
N LYS A 118 20.19 -0.94 15.69
CA LYS A 118 21.49 -0.33 15.39
C LYS A 118 21.37 1.20 15.43
N PHE A 119 20.36 1.76 14.77
CA PHE A 119 20.11 3.21 14.79
C PHE A 119 19.87 3.75 16.19
N GLN A 120 19.17 3.01 17.04
CA GLN A 120 18.95 3.40 18.45
C GLN A 120 20.24 3.50 19.28
N ARG A 121 21.35 2.92 18.81
CA ARG A 121 22.65 2.93 19.49
C ARG A 121 23.64 3.94 18.89
N LEU A 122 23.30 4.57 17.76
CA LEU A 122 24.15 5.57 17.14
C LEU A 122 24.13 6.87 17.96
N PRO A 123 25.28 7.51 18.20
CA PRO A 123 25.30 8.85 18.74
C PRO A 123 24.64 9.82 17.74
N PRO A 124 24.02 10.92 18.20
CA PRO A 124 23.30 11.85 17.32
C PRO A 124 24.13 12.42 16.16
N GLN A 125 25.45 12.49 16.30
CA GLN A 125 26.38 12.98 15.28
C GLN A 125 26.57 12.00 14.11
N GLU A 126 26.25 10.71 14.30
CA GLU A 126 26.39 9.64 13.30
C GLU A 126 25.06 9.27 12.64
N LEU A 127 23.96 9.93 13.03
CA LEU A 127 22.69 9.73 12.34
C LEU A 127 22.78 10.34 10.94
N PRO A 128 22.42 9.59 9.87
CA PRO A 128 22.30 10.19 8.55
C PRO A 128 21.20 11.26 8.63
N PHE A 129 21.59 12.52 8.47
CA PHE A 129 20.64 13.61 8.34
C PHE A 129 19.90 13.41 7.00
N PHE A 130 18.58 13.30 7.08
CA PHE A 130 17.70 13.40 5.92
C PHE A 130 17.68 14.84 5.41
#